data_AF-A0A968QA68-F1
#
_entry.id   AF-A0A968QA68-F1
#
_cell.length_a   1.000
_cell.length_b   1.000
_cell.length_c   1.000
_cell.angle_alpha   90.00
_cell.angle_beta   90.00
_cell.angle_gamma   90.00
#
_symmetry.space_group_name_H-M   'P 1'
#
loop_
_entity.id
_entity.type
_entity.pdbx_description
1 polymer ?
#
loop_
_entity_poly.entity_id
_entity_poly.type
_entity_poly.pdbx_seq_one_letter_code
_entity_poly.pdbx_strand_id
1 'polypeptide(L)'
;GAPHYGLAYSVVLGTLMAHAGADAVLYPAHYGSLPFEASEEARIRDILRSRNCFPVPSAGIKPEIVPQVLADYGKDVILNAGTGIMDHPQGSAAGVQAFLQQL
;
A
#
# COMPACT_ATOMS: atom_id res chain seq x y z
N GLY A 1 14.01 6.62 6.97
CA GLY A 1 14.43 7.85 6.28
C GLY A 1 15.67 8.44 6.94
N ALA A 2 16.29 9.46 6.35
CA ALA A 2 17.38 10.21 7.01
C ALA A 2 16.79 11.16 8.06
N PRO A 3 17.12 11.03 9.36
CA PRO A 3 16.39 11.71 10.44
C PRO A 3 16.49 13.24 10.44
N HIS A 4 17.46 13.81 9.71
CA HIS A 4 17.76 15.24 9.72
C HIS A 4 17.82 15.88 8.32
N TYR A 5 17.41 15.14 7.28
CA TYR A 5 17.49 15.60 5.90
C TYR A 5 16.29 15.14 5.08
N GLY A 6 15.99 15.88 4.01
CA GLY A 6 14.90 15.57 3.09
C GLY A 6 13.53 16.02 3.60
N LEU A 7 12.49 15.37 3.09
CA LEU A 7 11.10 15.61 3.44
C LEU A 7 10.49 14.32 4.02
N ALA A 8 9.56 14.47 4.96
CA ALA A 8 8.81 13.35 5.49
C ALA A 8 8.03 12.64 4.36
N TYR A 9 7.92 11.31 4.43
CA TYR A 9 7.22 10.53 3.40
C TYR A 9 5.74 10.91 3.32
N SER A 10 5.10 11.17 4.46
CA SER A 10 3.72 11.69 4.55
C SER A 10 3.51 13.02 3.82
N VAL A 11 4.55 13.87 3.75
CA VAL A 11 4.48 15.12 2.97
C VAL A 11 4.60 14.81 1.48
N VAL A 12 5.62 14.02 1.08
CA VAL A 12 5.91 13.79 -0.34
C VAL A 12 4.87 12.88 -1.00
N LEU A 13 4.53 11.77 -0.36
CA LEU A 13 3.64 10.73 -0.88
C LEU A 13 2.19 10.93 -0.46
N GLY A 14 1.92 11.71 0.60
CA GLY A 14 0.57 12.10 0.99
C GLY A 14 0.22 13.47 0.44
N THR A 15 0.67 14.53 1.12
CA THR A 15 0.22 15.90 0.88
C THR A 15 0.48 16.36 -0.55
N LEU A 16 1.71 16.27 -1.04
CA LEU A 16 2.06 16.79 -2.36
C LEU A 16 1.30 16.05 -3.47
N MET A 17 1.20 14.72 -3.40
CA MET A 17 0.49 13.94 -4.43
C MET A 17 -1.01 14.24 -4.44
N ALA A 18 -1.65 14.27 -3.27
CA ALA A 18 -3.09 14.55 -3.17
C ALA A 18 -3.46 15.99 -3.58
N HIS A 19 -2.52 16.94 -3.48
CA HIS A 19 -2.71 18.31 -3.96
C HIS A 19 -2.33 18.48 -5.44
N ALA A 20 -1.40 17.68 -5.95
CA ALA A 20 -1.01 17.67 -7.35
C ALA A 20 -2.06 17.03 -8.28
N GLY A 21 -3.07 16.36 -7.71
CA GLY A 21 -4.19 15.78 -8.47
C GLY A 21 -4.04 14.29 -8.75
N ALA A 22 -3.26 13.55 -7.95
CA ALA A 22 -3.21 12.09 -8.06
C ALA A 22 -4.53 11.44 -7.64
N ASP A 23 -5.01 10.46 -8.40
CA ASP A 23 -6.17 9.63 -8.03
C ASP A 23 -5.80 8.48 -7.09
N ALA A 24 -4.56 7.99 -7.17
CA ALA A 24 -4.02 6.95 -6.33
C ALA A 24 -2.51 7.13 -6.14
N VAL A 25 -1.97 6.75 -4.97
CA VAL A 25 -0.54 6.84 -4.70
C VAL A 25 0.01 5.53 -4.15
N LEU A 26 1.05 5.05 -4.83
CA LEU A 26 1.82 3.88 -4.43
C LEU A 26 2.96 4.25 -3.50
N TYR A 27 3.07 3.53 -2.39
CA TYR A 27 4.10 3.75 -1.37
C TYR A 27 4.49 2.45 -0.67
N PRO A 28 5.66 2.39 0.00
CA PRO A 28 6.09 1.19 0.72
C PRO A 28 5.15 0.86 1.88
N ALA A 29 4.82 -0.42 2.04
CA ALA A 29 4.04 -0.94 3.16
C ALA A 29 4.96 -1.59 4.21
N HIS A 30 4.56 -1.50 5.48
CA HIS A 30 5.27 -2.07 6.62
C HIS A 30 5.20 -3.61 6.68
N TYR A 31 4.37 -4.25 5.85
CA TYR A 31 4.23 -5.71 5.81
C TYR A 31 5.39 -6.45 5.13
N GLY A 32 6.18 -5.73 4.33
CA GLY A 32 7.29 -6.31 3.57
C GLY A 32 8.55 -6.56 4.40
N SER A 33 9.60 -7.05 3.74
CA SER A 33 10.93 -7.22 4.36
C SER A 33 11.67 -5.90 4.59
N LEU A 34 11.21 -4.81 3.98
CA LEU A 34 11.81 -3.49 4.14
C LEU A 34 11.19 -2.78 5.34
N PRO A 35 11.99 -2.26 6.28
CA PRO A 35 11.48 -1.54 7.43
C PRO A 35 10.86 -0.22 6.96
N PHE A 36 9.53 -0.15 7.03
CA PHE A 36 8.76 1.09 6.87
C PHE A 36 7.89 1.28 8.11
N GLU A 37 7.91 2.48 8.68
CA GLU A 37 7.21 2.76 9.94
C GLU A 37 5.70 2.77 9.71
N ALA A 38 4.97 1.88 10.40
CA ALA A 38 3.51 1.76 10.29
C ALA A 38 2.79 3.09 10.63
N SER A 39 3.36 3.89 11.54
CA SER A 39 2.82 5.21 11.87
C SER A 39 2.94 6.22 10.71
N GLU A 40 4.03 6.17 9.94
CA GLU A 40 4.22 7.05 8.78
C GLU A 40 3.36 6.57 7.60
N GLU A 41 3.19 5.25 7.45
CA GLU A 41 2.24 4.65 6.50
C GLU A 41 0.80 5.10 6.78
N ALA A 42 0.35 5.01 8.03
CA ALA A 42 -0.99 5.45 8.44
C ALA A 42 -1.20 6.95 8.14
N ARG A 43 -0.18 7.79 8.37
CA ARG A 43 -0.25 9.22 8.00
C ARG A 43 -0.42 9.44 6.51
N ILE A 44 0.32 8.70 5.67
CA ILE A 44 0.14 8.78 4.20
C ILE A 44 -1.29 8.41 3.84
N ARG A 45 -1.77 7.24 4.29
CA ARG A 45 -3.14 6.75 4.06
C ARG A 45 -4.19 7.80 4.41
N ASP A 46 -4.10 8.39 5.60
CA ASP A 46 -5.11 9.32 6.11
C ASP A 46 -5.10 10.65 5.33
N ILE A 47 -3.91 11.16 4.96
CA ILE A 47 -3.79 12.35 4.11
C ILE A 47 -4.42 12.10 2.73
N LEU A 48 -4.10 10.97 2.08
CA LEU A 48 -4.65 10.64 0.77
C LEU A 48 -6.19 10.55 0.81
N ARG A 49 -6.74 9.86 1.82
CA ARG A 49 -8.19 9.72 2.00
C ARG A 49 -8.91 11.04 2.23
N SER A 50 -8.30 11.97 2.96
CA SER A 50 -8.88 13.30 3.17
C SER A 50 -9.12 14.09 1.86
N ARG A 51 -8.52 13.63 0.76
CA ARG A 51 -8.57 14.23 -0.57
C ARG A 51 -9.15 13.27 -1.63
N ASN A 52 -9.81 12.19 -1.20
CA ASN A 52 -10.36 11.15 -2.08
C ASN A 52 -9.31 10.49 -3.01
N CYS A 53 -8.06 10.42 -2.56
CA CYS A 53 -6.99 9.72 -3.27
C CYS A 53 -6.82 8.31 -2.68
N PHE A 54 -6.73 7.30 -3.54
CA PHE A 54 -6.61 5.91 -3.10
C PHE A 54 -5.20 5.60 -2.57
N PRO A 55 -5.08 5.02 -1.37
CA PRO A 55 -3.83 4.45 -0.90
C PRO A 55 -3.52 3.15 -1.64
N VAL A 56 -2.26 2.99 -2.08
CA VAL A 56 -1.77 1.79 -2.75
C VAL A 56 -0.52 1.25 -2.02
N PRO A 57 -0.68 0.62 -0.85
CA PRO A 57 0.44 0.00 -0.14
C PRO A 57 1.10 -1.08 -1.00
N SER A 58 2.43 -1.07 -1.05
CA SER A 58 3.23 -1.92 -1.94
C SER A 58 4.44 -2.52 -1.23
N ALA A 59 4.98 -3.60 -1.81
CA ALA A 59 5.99 -4.50 -1.25
C ALA A 59 5.46 -5.45 -0.16
N GLY A 60 5.60 -6.76 -0.41
CA GLY A 60 5.15 -7.79 0.53
C GLY A 60 3.65 -8.12 0.47
N ILE A 61 2.89 -7.50 -0.44
CA ILE A 61 1.47 -7.77 -0.63
C ILE A 61 1.30 -9.17 -1.25
N LYS A 62 0.97 -10.15 -0.41
CA LYS A 62 0.68 -11.55 -0.76
C LYS A 62 -0.72 -11.92 -0.23
N PRO A 63 -1.35 -13.01 -0.69
CA PRO A 63 -2.69 -13.39 -0.20
C PRO A 63 -2.79 -13.42 1.33
N GLU A 64 -1.77 -13.91 2.03
CA GLU A 64 -1.80 -14.11 3.48
C GLU A 64 -1.88 -12.80 4.28
N ILE A 65 -1.46 -11.67 3.71
CA ILE A 65 -1.51 -10.37 4.38
C ILE A 65 -2.82 -9.61 4.11
N VAL A 66 -3.63 -10.06 3.15
CA VAL A 66 -4.87 -9.36 2.78
C VAL A 66 -5.80 -9.12 3.99
N PRO A 67 -6.03 -10.08 4.90
CA PRO A 67 -6.88 -9.82 6.07
C PRO A 67 -6.34 -8.69 6.96
N GLN A 68 -5.01 -8.61 7.13
CA GLN A 68 -4.38 -7.53 7.89
C GLN A 68 -4.50 -6.20 7.15
N VAL A 69 -4.26 -6.18 5.84
CA VAL A 69 -4.45 -4.97 5.02
C VAL A 69 -5.89 -4.47 5.14
N LEU A 70 -6.89 -5.36 5.09
CA LEU A 70 -8.29 -4.99 5.26
C LEU A 70 -8.60 -4.49 6.68
N ALA A 71 -7.92 -4.98 7.72
CA ALA A 71 -8.05 -4.46 9.07
C ALA A 71 -7.47 -3.04 9.19
N ASP A 72 -6.30 -2.81 8.60
CA ASP A 72 -5.57 -1.54 8.69
C ASP A 72 -6.15 -0.47 7.75
N TYR A 73 -6.69 -0.88 6.60
CA TYR A 73 -7.20 0.03 5.59
C TYR A 73 -8.71 0.02 5.47
N GLY A 74 -9.41 -1.07 5.76
CA GLY A 74 -10.78 -1.26 5.29
C GLY A 74 -10.82 -1.46 3.78
N LYS A 75 -11.92 -1.04 3.13
CA LYS A 75 -12.16 -1.30 1.70
C LYS A 75 -11.61 -0.23 0.75
N ASP A 76 -11.21 0.92 1.27
CA ASP A 76 -10.69 2.04 0.46
C ASP A 76 -9.18 1.89 0.25
N VAL A 77 -8.77 0.83 -0.45
CA VAL A 77 -7.37 0.49 -0.71
C VAL A 77 -7.22 -0.26 -2.04
N ILE A 78 -6.12 -0.01 -2.74
CA ILE A 78 -5.72 -0.80 -3.91
C ILE A 78 -4.57 -1.72 -3.51
N LEU A 79 -4.79 -3.04 -3.63
CA LEU A 79 -3.77 -4.05 -3.33
C LEU A 79 -2.79 -4.17 -4.49
N ASN A 80 -1.59 -3.58 -4.36
CA ASN A 80 -0.54 -3.78 -5.35
C ASN A 80 0.23 -5.09 -5.10
N ALA A 81 -0.32 -6.19 -5.60
CA ALA A 81 0.18 -7.55 -5.36
C ALA A 81 1.49 -7.90 -6.07
N GLY A 82 1.77 -7.31 -7.24
CA GLY A 82 3.00 -7.58 -8.01
C GLY A 82 3.32 -9.08 -8.15
N THR A 83 4.50 -9.48 -7.65
CA THR A 83 4.97 -10.88 -7.67
C THR A 83 4.09 -11.84 -6.86
N GLY A 84 3.31 -11.34 -5.89
CA GLY A 84 2.32 -12.14 -5.17
C GLY A 84 1.28 -12.79 -6.08
N ILE A 85 1.00 -12.19 -7.24
CA ILE A 85 0.19 -12.81 -8.31
C ILE A 85 1.08 -13.54 -9.32
N MET A 86 2.13 -12.86 -9.83
CA MET A 86 2.89 -13.35 -11.00
C MET A 86 3.68 -14.63 -10.72
N ASP A 87 4.17 -14.81 -9.50
CA ASP A 87 5.04 -15.94 -9.15
C ASP A 87 4.25 -17.13 -8.57
N HIS A 88 2.92 -17.11 -8.66
CA HIS A 88 2.09 -18.20 -8.15
C HIS A 88 2.43 -19.53 -8.87
N PRO A 89 2.64 -20.66 -8.17
CA PRO A 89 3.09 -21.92 -8.78
C PRO A 89 2.19 -22.47 -9.89
N GLN A 90 0.91 -22.10 -9.86
CA GLN A 90 -0.10 -22.48 -10.86
C GLN A 90 -0.39 -21.38 -11.90
N GLY A 91 0.47 -20.36 -11.97
CA GLY A 91 0.34 -19.21 -12.89
C GLY A 91 -0.52 -18.07 -12.35
N SER A 92 -0.43 -16.91 -13.01
CA SER A 92 -1.01 -15.64 -12.54
C SER A 92 -2.52 -15.67 -12.34
N ALA A 93 -3.27 -16.45 -13.12
CA ALA A 93 -4.71 -16.59 -12.93
C ALA A 93 -5.04 -17.21 -11.57
N ALA A 94 -4.32 -18.25 -11.15
CA ALA A 94 -4.45 -18.84 -9.83
C ALA A 94 -3.95 -17.88 -8.73
N GLY A 95 -2.91 -17.09 -9.02
CA GLY A 95 -2.46 -16.01 -8.14
C GLY A 95 -3.57 -14.99 -7.85
N VAL A 96 -4.29 -14.52 -8.89
CA VAL A 96 -5.45 -13.63 -8.71
C VAL A 96 -6.54 -14.29 -7.84
N GLN A 97 -6.87 -15.56 -8.11
CA GLN A 97 -7.87 -16.28 -7.31
C GLN A 97 -7.46 -16.40 -5.83
N ALA A 98 -6.19 -16.62 -5.54
CA ALA A 98 -5.68 -16.68 -4.18
C ALA A 98 -5.93 -15.37 -3.41
N PHE A 99 -5.78 -14.20 -4.05
CA PHE A 99 -6.15 -12.91 -3.45
C PHE A 99 -7.66 -12.77 -3.23
N LEU A 100 -8.46 -13.14 -4.24
CA LEU A 100 -9.92 -13.04 -4.15
C LEU A 100 -10.51 -13.89 -3.02
N GLN A 101 -9.89 -15.02 -2.68
CA GLN A 101 -10.31 -15.88 -1.58
C GLN A 101 -10.11 -15.27 -0.18
N GLN A 102 -9.39 -14.14 -0.09
CA GLN A 102 -9.06 -13.47 1.17
C GLN A 102 -9.91 -12.20 1.41
N LEU A 103 -10.74 -11.81 0.43
CA LEU A 103 -11.65 -10.65 0.49
C LEU A 103 -13.01 -11.04 1.07
#